data_AF-A0A1S1P8Q7-F1
#
_entry.id   AF-A0A1S1P8Q7-F1
#
_cell.length_a   1.000
_cell.length_b   1.000
_cell.length_c   1.000
_cell.angle_alpha   90.00
_cell.angle_beta   90.00
_cell.angle_gamma   90.00
#
_symmetry.space_group_name_H-M   'P 1'
#
loop_
_entity.id
_entity.type
_entity.pdbx_description
1 polymer ?
#
loop_
_entity_poly.entity_id
_entity_poly.type
_entity_poly.pdbx_seq_one_letter_code
_entity_poly.pdbx_strand_id
1 'polypeptide(L)'
;MYVHQQRLGSEEVQELRREGGRFLKDLREKQGLSQRQLAALVGAEYYTFISQLETGRGRVPPDRYRLWADALGVDAKDFVKSLMRFYDPLTFEILFGD
;
A
#
# COMPACT_ATOMS: atom_id res chain seq x y z
N MET A 1 -7.79 1.04 -22.59
CA MET A 1 -8.81 1.69 -21.75
C MET A 1 -9.71 0.59 -21.19
N TYR A 2 -9.36 0.02 -20.04
CA TYR A 2 -10.20 -1.02 -19.43
C TYR A 2 -11.19 -0.36 -18.48
N VAL A 3 -12.44 -0.28 -18.96
CA VAL A 3 -13.61 0.13 -18.21
C VAL A 3 -14.22 -1.15 -17.65
N HIS A 4 -13.98 -1.44 -16.37
CA HIS A 4 -14.91 -2.26 -15.61
C HIS A 4 -15.14 -1.60 -14.26
N GLN A 5 -16.27 -0.91 -14.22
CA GLN A 5 -16.79 -0.15 -13.10
C GLN A 5 -17.51 -1.13 -12.17
N GLN A 6 -16.86 -1.52 -11.08
CA GLN A 6 -17.57 -1.85 -9.86
C GLN A 6 -17.34 -0.69 -8.89
N ARG A 7 -18.33 0.22 -8.86
CA ARG A 7 -18.45 1.29 -7.87
C ARG A 7 -18.64 0.65 -6.49
N LEU A 8 -17.55 0.29 -5.84
CA LEU A 8 -17.40 0.74 -4.46
C LEU A 8 -17.53 2.26 -4.52
N GLY A 9 -18.33 2.87 -3.64
CA GLY A 9 -18.49 4.33 -3.63
C GLY A 9 -17.10 4.99 -3.65
N SER A 10 -16.94 6.15 -4.30
CA SER A 10 -15.66 6.86 -4.26
C SER A 10 -15.17 7.08 -2.82
N GLU A 11 -16.11 7.17 -1.87
CA GLU A 11 -15.87 7.19 -0.43
C GLU A 11 -15.36 5.85 0.13
N GLU A 12 -16.01 4.72 -0.18
CA GLU A 12 -15.56 3.38 0.27
C GLU A 12 -14.18 3.03 -0.29
N VAL A 13 -13.95 3.31 -1.58
CA VAL A 13 -12.62 3.15 -2.20
C VAL A 13 -11.59 4.03 -1.48
N GLN A 14 -11.96 5.26 -1.14
CA GLN A 14 -11.07 6.17 -0.45
C GLN A 14 -10.79 5.72 0.98
N GLU A 15 -11.77 5.15 1.69
CA GLU A 15 -11.58 4.59 3.03
C GLU A 15 -10.67 3.37 3.01
N LEU A 16 -10.89 2.41 2.10
CA LEU A 16 -9.97 1.27 1.93
C LEU A 16 -8.55 1.73 1.63
N ARG A 17 -8.39 2.80 0.86
CA ARG A 17 -7.07 3.41 0.61
C ARG A 17 -6.45 4.03 1.85
N ARG A 18 -7.24 4.67 2.71
CA ARG A 18 -6.77 5.18 4.01
C ARG A 18 -6.38 4.04 4.95
N GLU A 19 -7.13 2.95 4.96
CA GLU A 19 -6.79 1.74 5.71
C GLU A 19 -5.46 1.13 5.24
N GLY A 20 -5.28 0.97 3.93
CA GLY A 20 -4.00 0.53 3.37
C GLY A 20 -2.85 1.48 3.69
N GLY A 21 -3.12 2.79 3.74
CA GLY A 21 -2.15 3.79 4.19
C GLY A 21 -1.77 3.64 5.67
N ARG A 22 -2.75 3.42 6.55
CA ARG A 22 -2.51 3.12 7.98
C ARG A 22 -1.69 1.84 8.15
N PHE A 23 -2.00 0.80 7.39
CA PHE A 23 -1.21 -0.44 7.40
C PHE A 23 0.27 -0.20 7.04
N LEU A 24 0.56 0.59 6.00
CA LEU A 24 1.94 0.97 5.65
C LEU A 24 2.63 1.75 6.76
N LYS A 25 1.90 2.70 7.36
CA LYS A 25 2.39 3.50 8.49
C LYS A 25 2.78 2.60 9.67
N ASP A 26 1.94 1.65 10.02
CA ASP A 26 2.19 0.72 11.14
C ASP A 26 3.41 -0.15 10.89
N LEU A 27 3.60 -0.65 9.66
CA LEU A 27 4.81 -1.39 9.29
C LEU A 27 6.07 -0.52 9.42
N ARG A 28 6.02 0.72 8.92
CA ARG A 28 7.13 1.66 9.02
C ARG A 28 7.50 1.93 10.48
N GLU A 29 6.50 2.18 11.32
CA GLU A 29 6.71 2.51 12.74
C GLU A 29 7.22 1.31 13.54
N LYS A 30 6.81 0.08 13.20
CA LYS A 30 7.38 -1.15 13.77
C LYS A 30 8.86 -1.34 13.45
N GLN A 31 9.32 -0.86 12.29
CA GLN A 31 10.75 -0.82 11.95
C GLN A 31 11.49 0.37 12.59
N GLY A 32 10.81 1.23 13.35
CA GLY A 32 11.40 2.43 13.95
C GLY A 32 11.79 3.51 12.93
N LEU A 33 11.25 3.44 11.71
CA LEU A 33 11.62 4.34 10.62
C LEU A 33 10.75 5.61 10.64
N SER A 34 11.35 6.77 10.41
CA SER A 34 10.64 7.97 9.98
C SER A 34 10.25 7.88 8.49
N GLN A 35 9.29 8.69 8.05
CA GLN A 35 8.93 8.77 6.62
C GLN A 35 10.14 9.13 5.74
N ARG A 36 11.05 9.99 6.23
CA ARG A 36 12.27 10.36 5.50
C ARG A 36 13.24 9.19 5.35
N GLN A 37 13.39 8.38 6.39
CA GLN A 37 14.24 7.19 6.35
C GLN A 37 13.66 6.15 5.39
N LEU A 38 12.35 5.89 5.45
CA LEU A 38 11.71 4.98 4.50
C LEU A 38 11.85 5.48 3.06
N ALA A 39 11.66 6.78 2.81
CA ALA A 39 11.86 7.39 1.50
C ALA A 39 13.28 7.13 0.95
N ALA A 40 14.31 7.28 1.80
CA ALA A 40 15.68 6.98 1.43
C ALA A 40 15.88 5.50 1.08
N LEU A 41 15.36 4.58 1.91
CA LEU A 41 15.47 3.13 1.69
C LEU A 41 14.82 2.68 0.38
N VAL A 42 13.64 3.24 0.07
CA VAL A 42 12.93 2.87 -1.16
C VAL A 42 13.39 3.67 -2.37
N GLY A 43 14.29 4.66 -2.23
CA GLY A 43 14.69 5.53 -3.34
C GLY A 43 13.56 6.45 -3.83
N ALA A 44 12.70 6.92 -2.93
CA ALA A 44 11.73 7.96 -3.24
C ALA A 44 12.41 9.34 -3.16
N GLU A 45 12.33 10.11 -4.25
CA GLU A 45 12.95 11.45 -4.37
C GLU A 45 12.47 12.41 -3.27
N TYR A 46 11.21 12.30 -2.85
CA TYR A 46 10.61 13.13 -1.81
C TYR A 46 9.86 12.30 -0.77
N TYR A 47 10.06 12.61 0.51
CA TYR A 47 9.35 11.95 1.63
C TYR A 47 7.83 12.20 1.59
N THR A 48 7.38 13.26 0.93
CA THR A 48 5.95 13.55 0.72
C THR A 48 5.24 12.43 -0.01
N PHE A 49 5.96 11.65 -0.82
CA PHE A 49 5.45 10.42 -1.42
C PHE A 49 5.01 9.41 -0.36
N ILE A 50 5.83 9.20 0.69
CA ILE A 50 5.49 8.29 1.80
C ILE A 50 4.23 8.78 2.53
N SER A 51 4.15 10.08 2.83
CA SER A 51 2.98 10.68 3.47
C SER A 51 1.70 10.52 2.62
N GLN A 52 1.79 10.68 1.30
CA GLN A 52 0.65 10.48 0.40
C GLN A 52 0.16 9.03 0.41
N LEU A 53 1.07 8.05 0.46
CA LEU A 53 0.71 6.64 0.58
C LEU A 53 0.05 6.35 1.94
N GLU A 54 0.64 6.82 3.03
CA GLU A 54 0.14 6.61 4.39
C GLU A 54 -1.22 7.29 4.65
N THR A 55 -1.56 8.31 3.87
CA THR A 55 -2.86 9.01 3.93
C THR A 55 -3.86 8.55 2.87
N GLY A 56 -3.55 7.49 2.12
CA GLY A 56 -4.44 6.88 1.13
C GLY A 56 -4.56 7.68 -0.19
N ARG A 57 -3.72 8.68 -0.42
CA ARG A 57 -3.71 9.49 -1.66
C ARG A 57 -2.86 8.87 -2.78
N GLY A 58 -2.18 7.75 -2.53
CA GLY A 58 -1.42 7.00 -3.52
C GLY A 58 -1.43 5.48 -3.26
N ARG A 59 -0.79 4.72 -4.14
CA ARG A 59 -0.52 3.27 -3.98
C ARG A 59 0.97 3.04 -4.12
N VAL A 60 1.48 2.03 -3.42
CA VAL A 60 2.84 1.54 -3.70
C VAL A 60 2.86 1.02 -5.15
N PRO A 61 3.79 1.51 -5.99
CA PRO A 61 3.93 1.02 -7.37
C PRO A 61 4.26 -0.48 -7.40
N PRO A 62 3.59 -1.29 -8.24
CA PRO A 62 3.80 -2.75 -8.24
C PRO A 62 5.23 -3.21 -8.51
N ASP A 63 5.96 -2.48 -9.34
CA ASP A 63 7.37 -2.69 -9.65
C ASP A 63 8.29 -2.49 -8.41
N ARG A 64 7.77 -1.82 -7.37
CA ARG A 64 8.51 -1.51 -6.13
C ARG A 64 8.09 -2.36 -4.93
N TYR A 65 7.17 -3.32 -5.08
CA TYR A 65 6.69 -4.10 -3.94
C TYR A 65 7.79 -4.84 -3.18
N ARG A 66 8.75 -5.44 -3.89
CA ARG A 66 9.88 -6.15 -3.24
C ARG A 66 10.74 -5.18 -2.42
N LEU A 67 11.13 -4.06 -3.02
CA LEU A 67 11.91 -3.02 -2.35
C LEU A 67 11.20 -2.47 -1.10
N TRP A 68 9.88 -2.30 -1.17
CA TRP A 68 9.09 -1.87 -0.01
C TRP A 68 9.00 -2.95 1.07
N ALA A 69 8.78 -4.20 0.69
CA ALA A 69 8.73 -5.31 1.63
C ALA A 69 10.06 -5.47 2.39
N ASP A 70 11.18 -5.40 1.66
CA ASP A 70 12.53 -5.44 2.22
C ASP A 70 12.77 -4.27 3.20
N ALA A 71 12.43 -3.04 2.80
CA ALA A 71 12.58 -1.86 3.66
C ALA A 71 11.67 -1.88 4.91
N LEU A 72 10.53 -2.57 4.83
CA LEU A 72 9.57 -2.72 5.92
C LEU A 72 9.78 -4.01 6.74
N GLY A 73 10.77 -4.84 6.39
CA GLY A 73 11.11 -6.06 7.10
C GLY A 73 10.00 -7.11 7.08
N VAL A 74 9.27 -7.23 5.98
CA VAL A 74 8.17 -8.20 5.79
C VAL A 74 8.39 -9.03 4.54
N ASP A 75 7.83 -10.24 4.50
CA ASP A 75 7.84 -11.06 3.28
C ASP A 75 7.07 -10.36 2.15
N ALA A 76 7.61 -10.40 0.93
CA ALA A 76 7.03 -9.71 -0.21
C ALA A 76 5.67 -10.28 -0.64
N LYS A 77 5.45 -11.60 -0.52
CA LYS A 77 4.17 -12.22 -0.86
C LYS A 77 3.11 -11.81 0.16
N ASP A 78 3.43 -11.84 1.45
CA ASP A 78 2.51 -11.43 2.52
C ASP A 78 2.20 -9.93 2.47
N PHE A 79 3.19 -9.11 2.11
CA PHE A 79 3.03 -7.68 1.90
C PHE A 79 2.07 -7.39 0.75
N VAL A 80 2.29 -7.98 -0.42
CA VAL A 80 1.42 -7.78 -1.60
C VAL A 80 0.02 -8.32 -1.36
N LYS A 81 -0.11 -9.51 -0.75
CA LYS A 81 -1.40 -10.07 -0.35
C LYS A 81 -2.14 -9.09 0.58
N SER A 82 -1.44 -8.51 1.55
CA SER A 82 -2.02 -7.55 2.47
C SER A 82 -2.45 -6.25 1.79
N LEU A 83 -1.64 -5.69 0.89
CA LEU A 83 -1.98 -4.49 0.13
C LEU A 83 -3.16 -4.71 -0.83
N MET A 84 -3.26 -5.90 -1.43
CA MET A 84 -4.34 -6.23 -2.36
C MET A 84 -5.72 -6.12 -1.71
N ARG A 85 -5.86 -6.51 -0.43
CA ARG A 85 -7.10 -6.31 0.35
C ARG A 85 -7.63 -4.86 0.31
N PHE A 86 -6.73 -3.89 0.24
CA PHE A 86 -7.06 -2.47 0.26
C PHE A 86 -7.09 -1.85 -1.14
N TYR A 87 -6.25 -2.32 -2.05
CA TYR A 87 -6.08 -1.72 -3.38
C TYR A 87 -7.00 -2.31 -4.44
N ASP A 88 -7.32 -3.59 -4.29
CA ASP A 88 -8.15 -4.37 -5.20
C ASP A 88 -8.85 -5.51 -4.43
N PRO A 89 -9.84 -5.16 -3.59
CA PRO A 89 -10.53 -6.14 -2.73
C PRO A 89 -11.24 -7.24 -3.52
N LEU A 90 -11.67 -6.94 -4.76
CA LEU A 90 -12.34 -7.91 -5.63
C LEU A 90 -11.36 -8.98 -6.09
N THR A 91 -10.19 -8.58 -6.59
CA THR A 91 -9.14 -9.55 -6.95
C THR A 91 -8.63 -10.30 -5.73
N PHE A 92 -8.55 -9.64 -4.57
CA PHE A 92 -8.21 -10.32 -3.32
C PHE A 92 -9.21 -11.44 -3.01
N GLU A 93 -10.52 -11.14 -3.07
CA GLU A 93 -11.58 -12.11 -2.80
C GLU A 93 -11.55 -13.29 -3.79
N ILE A 94 -11.31 -13.02 -5.08
CA ILE A 94 -11.22 -14.10 -6.09
C ILE A 94 -10.03 -15.04 -5.82
N LEU A 95 -8.89 -14.49 -5.39
CA LEU A 95 -7.65 -15.27 -5.22
C LEU A 95 -7.51 -15.91 -3.83
N PHE A 96 -8.13 -15.31 -2.82
CA PHE A 96 -7.89 -15.64 -1.41
C PHE A 96 -9.15 -15.64 -0.53
N GLY A 97 -10.33 -15.35 -1.09
CA GLY A 97 -11.61 -15.57 -0.43
C GLY A 97 -11.89 -17.07 -0.27
N ASP A 98 -12.83 -17.39 0.60
CA ASP A 98 -13.19 -18.77 0.99
C ASP A 98 -13.88 -19.56 -0.14
#